data_AF-A0AAJ1XCH5-F1
#
_entry.id   AF-A0AAJ1XCH5-F1
#
_cell.length_a   1.000
_cell.length_b   1.000
_cell.length_c   1.000
_cell.angle_alpha   90.00
_cell.angle_beta   90.00
_cell.angle_gamma   90.00
#
_symmetry.space_group_name_H-M   'P 1'
#
loop_
_entity.id
_entity.type
_entity.pdbx_description
1 polymer ?
#
loop_
_entity_poly.entity_id
_entity_poly.type
_entity_poly.pdbx_seq_one_letter_code
_entity_poly.pdbx_strand_id
1 'polypeptide(L)'
;MLVPVSVFAFAPSDDHGIKMAGQGLGQSIPQAQDLSVDPGWLVYGFERDGMDYFQVNDLAGHVHIVIGNAAGTFWVLPAGDPSAKVSLPEQRLPVPAKATRTVVYRSPAFTLVRYASGADVLWAVEAP
;
A
#
# COMPACT_ATOMS: atom_id res chain seq x y z
N MET A 1 38.49 -25.80 14.72
CA MET A 1 37.14 -25.59 14.15
C MET A 1 36.71 -24.16 14.49
N LEU A 2 36.67 -23.28 13.49
CA LEU A 2 36.21 -21.89 13.65
C LEU A 2 34.78 -21.82 13.11
N VAL A 3 33.82 -21.57 13.99
CA VAL A 3 32.42 -21.30 13.63
C VAL A 3 32.31 -19.82 13.26
N PRO A 4 31.90 -19.46 12.03
CA PRO A 4 31.62 -18.07 11.71
C PRO A 4 30.35 -17.64 12.43
N VAL A 5 30.46 -16.59 13.24
CA VAL A 5 29.32 -15.88 13.82
C VAL A 5 28.66 -15.13 12.67
N SER A 6 27.47 -15.58 12.25
CA SER A 6 26.64 -14.83 11.33
C SER A 6 26.19 -13.54 12.02
N VAL A 7 26.77 -12.41 11.59
CA VAL A 7 26.24 -11.09 11.92
C VAL A 7 24.98 -10.92 11.07
N PHE A 8 23.81 -11.04 11.71
CA PHE A 8 22.58 -10.53 11.12
C PHE A 8 22.69 -9.00 11.11
N ALA A 9 22.97 -8.44 9.94
CA ALA A 9 22.83 -7.01 9.71
C ALA A 9 21.33 -6.68 9.80
N PHE A 10 20.88 -6.21 10.97
CA PHE A 10 19.65 -5.42 11.05
C PHE A 10 19.98 -4.10 10.37
N ALA A 11 19.65 -3.98 9.08
CA ALA A 11 19.55 -2.69 8.46
C ALA A 11 18.53 -1.88 9.30
N PRO A 12 18.88 -0.67 9.76
CA PRO A 12 17.85 0.24 10.27
C PRO A 12 16.89 0.46 9.10
N SER A 13 15.66 -0.03 9.22
CA SER A 13 14.59 0.36 8.31
C SER A 13 14.58 1.88 8.32
N ASP A 14 14.76 2.48 7.14
CA ASP A 14 14.73 3.92 6.95
C ASP A 14 13.33 4.37 7.34
N ASP A 15 13.18 4.72 8.62
CA ASP A 15 11.90 5.07 9.22
C ASP A 15 11.51 6.42 8.63
N HIS A 16 10.74 6.37 7.55
CA HIS A 16 10.08 7.50 6.90
C HIS A 16 8.97 8.10 7.81
N GLY A 17 9.05 7.89 9.13
CA GLY A 17 8.04 8.24 10.13
C GLY A 17 6.84 7.30 10.14
N ILE A 18 6.94 6.14 9.49
CA ILE A 18 5.84 5.21 9.24
C ILE A 18 6.20 3.86 9.83
N LYS A 19 5.54 3.48 10.93
CA LYS A 19 5.81 2.21 11.60
C LYS A 19 5.18 1.05 10.81
N MET A 20 5.94 0.48 9.88
CA MET A 20 5.53 -0.68 9.10
C MET A 20 5.46 -1.95 9.96
N ALA A 21 4.48 -2.81 9.70
CA ALA A 21 4.35 -4.11 10.36
C ALA A 21 5.11 -5.20 9.59
N GLY A 22 5.83 -6.08 10.29
CA GLY A 22 6.56 -7.18 9.63
C GLY A 22 5.69 -8.39 9.27
N GLN A 23 4.43 -8.45 9.75
CA GLN A 23 3.51 -9.59 9.61
C GLN A 23 2.06 -9.07 9.54
N GLY A 24 1.14 -9.88 9.00
CA GLY A 24 -0.30 -9.55 8.95
C GLY A 24 -0.82 -9.10 7.57
N LEU A 25 0.04 -9.06 6.56
CA LEU A 25 -0.37 -8.84 5.17
C LEU A 25 -1.41 -9.89 4.74
N GLY A 26 -2.51 -9.44 4.15
CA GLY A 26 -3.65 -10.25 3.75
C GLY A 26 -4.70 -10.50 4.85
N GLN A 27 -4.46 -10.06 6.09
CA GLN A 27 -5.47 -10.14 7.15
C GLN A 27 -6.50 -9.01 7.01
N SER A 28 -7.76 -9.29 7.36
CA SER A 28 -8.84 -8.28 7.36
C SER A 28 -8.62 -7.17 8.37
N ILE A 29 -8.09 -7.51 9.55
CA ILE A 29 -7.78 -6.56 10.62
C ILE A 29 -6.40 -6.92 11.17
N PRO A 30 -5.32 -6.49 10.50
CA PRO A 30 -3.97 -6.72 10.97
C PRO A 30 -3.71 -5.91 12.25
N GLN A 31 -2.83 -6.41 13.13
CA GLN A 31 -2.30 -5.60 14.23
C GLN A 31 -1.23 -4.62 13.71
N ALA A 32 -1.64 -3.74 12.80
CA ALA A 32 -0.81 -2.71 12.19
C ALA A 32 -1.43 -1.32 12.46
N GLN A 33 -0.58 -0.28 12.42
CA GLN A 33 -1.05 1.09 12.52
C GLN A 33 -1.87 1.43 11.28
N ASP A 34 -3.03 2.06 11.47
CA ASP A 34 -3.77 2.67 10.36
C ASP A 34 -3.05 3.94 9.91
N LEU A 35 -2.71 3.97 8.63
CA LEU A 35 -2.03 5.04 7.91
C LEU A 35 -3.00 5.86 7.03
N SER A 36 -4.29 5.53 7.06
CA SER A 36 -5.30 6.19 6.25
C SER A 36 -5.38 7.70 6.57
N VAL A 37 -5.63 8.49 5.53
CA VAL A 37 -5.98 9.91 5.65
C VAL A 37 -7.50 10.11 5.58
N ASP A 38 -8.18 9.24 4.82
CA ASP A 38 -9.63 9.27 4.69
C ASP A 38 -10.27 8.28 5.68
N PRO A 39 -11.22 8.73 6.54
CA PRO A 39 -11.82 7.89 7.57
C PRO A 39 -12.77 6.82 7.01
N GLY A 40 -13.04 6.82 5.70
CA GLY A 40 -13.81 5.77 5.03
C GLY A 40 -12.98 4.54 4.66
N TRP A 41 -11.66 4.58 4.88
CA TRP A 41 -10.71 3.54 4.47
C TRP A 41 -9.71 3.27 5.59
N LEU A 42 -9.11 2.10 5.55
CA LEU A 42 -8.03 1.69 6.44
C LEU A 42 -6.83 1.33 5.58
N VAL A 43 -5.67 1.91 5.88
CA VAL A 43 -4.43 1.64 5.12
C VAL A 43 -3.40 1.07 6.06
N TYR A 44 -2.92 -0.12 5.78
CA TYR A 44 -1.92 -0.80 6.58
C TYR A 44 -0.64 -0.96 5.78
N GLY A 45 0.46 -0.48 6.36
CA GLY A 45 1.80 -0.62 5.81
C GLY A 45 2.53 -1.81 6.42
N PHE A 46 3.17 -2.60 5.56
CA PHE A 46 3.98 -3.75 5.95
C PHE A 46 5.33 -3.68 5.26
N GLU A 47 6.39 -4.08 5.95
CA GLU A 47 7.71 -4.21 5.36
C GLU A 47 8.13 -5.68 5.44
N ARG A 48 8.60 -6.22 4.32
CA ARG A 48 9.14 -7.57 4.27
C ARG A 48 10.23 -7.67 3.22
N ASP A 49 11.37 -8.24 3.60
CA ASP A 49 12.49 -8.51 2.70
C ASP A 49 12.97 -7.24 1.94
N GLY A 50 12.89 -6.07 2.59
CA GLY A 50 13.26 -4.77 2.00
C GLY A 50 12.24 -4.20 1.00
N MET A 51 11.05 -4.80 0.93
CA MET A 51 9.93 -4.33 0.12
C MET A 51 8.80 -3.85 1.04
N ASP A 52 8.18 -2.73 0.66
CA ASP A 52 7.03 -2.18 1.36
C ASP A 52 5.74 -2.67 0.68
N TYR A 53 4.74 -2.98 1.48
CA TYR A 53 3.43 -3.40 1.05
C TYR A 53 2.36 -2.56 1.72
N PHE A 54 1.46 -2.02 0.94
CA PHE A 54 0.37 -1.19 1.39
C PHE A 54 -0.94 -1.88 1.06
N GLN A 55 -1.63 -2.30 2.11
CA GLN A 55 -2.94 -2.92 2.00
C GLN A 55 -4.01 -1.88 2.31
N VAL A 56 -5.02 -1.79 1.45
CA VAL A 56 -6.18 -0.93 1.67
C VAL A 56 -7.40 -1.77 1.95
N ASN A 57 -8.02 -1.52 3.10
CA ASN A 57 -9.23 -2.17 3.54
C ASN A 57 -10.41 -1.18 3.64
N ASP A 58 -11.62 -1.67 3.44
CA ASP A 58 -12.82 -0.95 3.86
C ASP A 58 -13.00 -1.02 5.39
N LEU A 59 -13.99 -0.28 5.91
CA LEU A 59 -14.33 -0.29 7.34
C LEU A 59 -14.91 -1.63 7.82
N ALA A 60 -15.31 -2.52 6.92
CA ALA A 60 -15.73 -3.88 7.23
C ALA A 60 -14.53 -4.86 7.31
N GLY A 61 -13.32 -4.42 6.96
CA GLY A 61 -12.10 -5.22 6.93
C GLY A 61 -11.90 -6.02 5.64
N HIS A 62 -12.64 -5.72 4.56
CA HIS A 62 -12.37 -6.33 3.26
C HIS A 62 -11.17 -5.67 2.59
N VAL A 63 -10.24 -6.50 2.13
CA VAL A 63 -9.08 -6.05 1.37
C VAL A 63 -9.53 -5.68 -0.04
N HIS A 64 -9.37 -4.42 -0.43
CA HIS A 64 -9.67 -3.96 -1.78
C HIS A 64 -8.47 -4.09 -2.69
N ILE A 65 -7.33 -3.56 -2.26
CA ILE A 65 -6.10 -3.58 -3.05
C ILE A 65 -4.89 -3.77 -2.14
N VAL A 66 -3.85 -4.40 -2.67
CA VAL A 66 -2.53 -4.46 -2.05
C VAL A 66 -1.51 -4.01 -3.08
N ILE A 67 -0.69 -3.04 -2.70
CA ILE A 67 0.34 -2.45 -3.56
C ILE A 67 1.70 -2.72 -2.93
N GLY A 68 2.61 -3.32 -3.69
CA GLY A 68 4.01 -3.41 -3.32
C GLY A 68 4.80 -2.22 -3.85
N ASN A 69 5.81 -1.80 -3.10
CA ASN A 69 6.82 -0.84 -3.49
C ASN A 69 8.21 -1.45 -3.21
N ALA A 70 9.08 -1.46 -4.21
CA ALA A 70 10.50 -1.69 -4.07
C ALA A 70 11.25 -0.54 -4.73
N ALA A 71 11.91 0.29 -3.91
CA ALA A 71 12.74 1.40 -4.38
C ALA A 71 12.05 2.30 -5.43
N GLY A 72 10.74 2.57 -5.24
CA GLY A 72 9.94 3.40 -6.14
C GLY A 72 9.29 2.67 -7.33
N THR A 73 9.58 1.38 -7.51
CA THR A 73 8.83 0.53 -8.44
C THR A 73 7.58 0.04 -7.74
N PHE A 74 6.42 0.29 -8.32
CA PHE A 74 5.14 -0.16 -7.76
C PHE A 74 4.57 -1.33 -8.54
N TRP A 75 3.90 -2.25 -7.84
CA TRP A 75 3.11 -3.31 -8.46
C TRP A 75 1.89 -3.63 -7.60
N VAL A 76 0.85 -4.18 -8.22
CA VAL A 76 -0.34 -4.64 -7.50
C VAL A 76 -0.17 -6.12 -7.22
N LEU A 77 -0.44 -6.54 -5.98
CA LEU A 77 -0.51 -7.95 -5.65
C LEU A 77 -1.91 -8.48 -5.98
N PRO A 78 -2.05 -9.74 -6.42
CA PRO A 78 -3.33 -10.41 -6.57
C PRO A 78 -3.89 -10.83 -5.20
N ALA A 79 -3.96 -9.86 -4.29
CA ALA A 79 -4.48 -9.96 -2.94
C ALA A 79 -5.43 -8.77 -2.76
N GLY A 80 -6.73 -9.06 -2.74
CA GLY A 80 -7.79 -8.05 -2.76
C GLY A 80 -8.84 -8.35 -3.83
N ASP A 81 -9.56 -7.32 -4.26
CA ASP A 81 -10.59 -7.42 -5.26
C ASP A 81 -9.96 -7.59 -6.67
N PRO A 82 -10.19 -8.72 -7.36
CA PRO A 82 -9.64 -8.95 -8.70
C PRO A 82 -10.19 -7.97 -9.76
N SER A 83 -11.29 -7.28 -9.47
CA SER A 83 -11.89 -6.28 -10.36
C SER A 83 -11.37 -4.86 -10.08
N ALA A 84 -10.54 -4.68 -9.04
CA ALA A 84 -10.01 -3.38 -8.70
C ALA A 84 -9.03 -2.90 -9.78
N LYS A 85 -9.35 -1.76 -10.41
CA LYS A 85 -8.46 -1.08 -11.34
C LYS A 85 -7.47 -0.25 -10.53
N VAL A 86 -6.17 -0.45 -10.77
CA VAL A 86 -5.11 0.33 -10.13
C VAL A 86 -4.20 0.92 -11.20
N SER A 87 -4.07 2.24 -11.19
CA SER A 87 -3.15 3.03 -12.00
C SER A 87 -1.84 3.18 -11.23
N LEU A 88 -0.77 2.63 -11.77
CA LEU A 88 0.58 2.77 -11.22
C LEU A 88 1.33 3.91 -11.95
N PRO A 89 2.41 4.47 -11.37
CA PRO A 89 3.20 5.49 -12.06
C PRO A 89 3.76 4.98 -13.40
N GLU A 90 4.23 3.73 -13.41
CA GLU A 90 4.73 3.01 -14.60
C GLU A 90 3.63 2.68 -15.61
N GLN A 91 2.40 2.46 -15.12
CA GLN A 91 1.25 2.10 -15.94
C GLN A 91 0.04 2.96 -15.57
N ARG A 92 0.00 4.17 -16.14
CA ARG A 92 -1.11 5.09 -15.91
C ARG A 92 -2.36 4.65 -16.66
N LEU A 93 -3.45 4.48 -15.92
CA LEU A 93 -4.77 4.22 -16.48
C LEU A 93 -5.56 5.53 -16.61
N PRO A 94 -6.48 5.63 -17.59
CA PRO A 94 -7.33 6.79 -17.73
C PRO A 94 -8.25 6.93 -16.52
N VAL A 95 -8.23 8.10 -15.88
CA VAL A 95 -9.14 8.43 -14.79
C VAL A 95 -10.56 8.59 -15.36
N PRO A 96 -11.59 7.97 -14.75
CA PRO A 96 -12.96 8.12 -15.22
C PRO A 96 -13.40 9.59 -15.22
N ALA A 97 -14.13 10.00 -16.26
CA ALA A 97 -14.69 11.35 -16.33
C ALA A 97 -15.66 11.59 -15.15
N LYS A 98 -15.57 12.77 -14.53
CA LYS A 98 -16.33 13.17 -13.33
C LYS A 98 -16.04 12.34 -12.07
N ALA A 99 -14.92 11.61 -12.02
CA ALA A 99 -14.55 10.90 -10.80
C ALA A 99 -14.25 11.86 -9.65
N THR A 100 -14.74 11.52 -8.47
CA THR A 100 -14.38 12.18 -7.21
C THR A 100 -13.04 11.66 -6.76
N ARG A 101 -12.09 12.57 -6.56
CA ARG A 101 -10.72 12.27 -6.09
C ARG A 101 -10.68 12.28 -4.57
N THR A 102 -10.39 11.13 -3.96
CA THR A 102 -10.25 10.96 -2.51
C THR A 102 -8.83 10.52 -2.20
N VAL A 103 -8.12 11.24 -1.32
CA VAL A 103 -6.77 10.82 -0.89
C VAL A 103 -6.93 9.84 0.25
N VAL A 104 -6.54 8.59 0.02
CA VAL A 104 -6.71 7.51 0.99
C VAL A 104 -5.44 7.34 1.82
N TYR A 105 -4.27 7.56 1.23
CA TYR A 105 -2.99 7.60 1.94
C TYR A 105 -2.07 8.64 1.33
N ARG A 106 -1.24 9.27 2.15
CA ARG A 106 -0.25 10.25 1.71
C ARG A 106 1.04 10.07 2.50
N SER A 107 2.15 9.93 1.78
CA SER A 107 3.49 10.01 2.34
C SER A 107 4.37 10.93 1.49
N PRO A 108 5.59 11.26 1.95
CA PRO A 108 6.56 11.97 1.12
C PRO A 108 6.98 11.18 -0.13
N ALA A 109 6.89 9.85 -0.09
CA ALA A 109 7.31 8.97 -1.18
C ALA A 109 6.22 8.82 -2.27
N PHE A 110 4.94 8.75 -1.88
CA PHE A 110 3.83 8.69 -2.82
C PHE A 110 2.49 9.03 -2.15
N THR A 111 1.48 9.30 -2.97
CA THR A 111 0.09 9.46 -2.54
C THR A 111 -0.77 8.38 -3.17
N LEU A 112 -1.58 7.70 -2.36
CA LEU A 112 -2.60 6.78 -2.83
C LEU A 112 -3.95 7.49 -2.91
N VAL A 113 -4.53 7.46 -4.09
CA VAL A 113 -5.73 8.19 -4.43
C VAL A 113 -6.77 7.23 -4.97
N ARG A 114 -8.02 7.45 -4.55
CA ARG A 114 -9.18 6.75 -5.08
C ARG A 114 -10.00 7.72 -5.93
N TYR A 115 -10.16 7.38 -7.20
CA TYR A 115 -11.06 8.03 -8.13
C TYR A 115 -12.33 7.20 -8.26
N ALA A 116 -13.47 7.75 -7.88
CA ALA A 116 -14.75 7.04 -7.98
C ALA A 116 -15.78 7.86 -8.78
N SER A 117 -16.41 7.24 -9.78
CA SER A 117 -17.48 7.81 -10.60
C SER A 117 -18.62 6.79 -10.72
N GLY A 118 -19.63 6.90 -9.85
CA GLY A 118 -20.71 5.90 -9.78
C GLY A 118 -20.18 4.52 -9.39
N ALA A 119 -20.30 3.54 -10.29
CA ALA A 119 -19.79 2.19 -10.09
C ALA A 119 -18.32 2.01 -10.52
N ASP A 120 -17.76 2.94 -11.30
CA ASP A 120 -16.36 2.88 -11.71
C ASP A 120 -15.45 3.41 -10.60
N VAL A 121 -14.58 2.53 -10.10
CA VAL A 121 -13.54 2.87 -9.12
C VAL A 121 -12.18 2.60 -9.75
N LEU A 122 -11.30 3.60 -9.65
CA LEU A 122 -9.89 3.51 -10.02
C LEU A 122 -9.06 3.94 -8.83
N TRP A 123 -8.17 3.07 -8.39
CA TRP A 123 -7.09 3.41 -7.47
C TRP A 123 -5.92 3.95 -8.26
N ALA A 124 -5.21 4.94 -7.74
CA ALA A 124 -4.06 5.54 -8.42
C ALA A 124 -2.96 5.82 -7.42
N VAL A 125 -1.76 5.37 -7.74
CA VAL A 125 -0.53 5.74 -7.03
C VAL A 125 0.08 6.93 -7.75
N GLU A 126 0.15 8.05 -7.06
CA GLU A 126 0.76 9.29 -7.52
C GLU A 126 2.12 9.43 -6.80
N ALA A 127 3.20 9.12 -7.50
CA ALA A 127 4.56 9.41 -7.05
C ALA A 127 4.93 10.87 -7.40
N PRO A 128 5.74 11.56 -6.57
CA PRO A 128 6.19 12.94 -6.79
C PRO A 128 7.11 13.11 -8.00
#